data_AF-A0ABD6QJN0-F1
#
_entry.id   AF-A0ABD6QJN0-F1
#
_cell.length_a   1.000
_cell.length_b   1.000
_cell.length_c   1.000
_cell.angle_alpha   90.00
_cell.angle_beta   90.00
_cell.angle_gamma   90.00
#
_symmetry.space_group_name_H-M   'P 1'
#
loop_
_entity.id
_entity.type
_entity.pdbx_description
1 polymer ?
#
loop_
_entity_poly.entity_id
_entity_poly.type
_entity_poly.pdbx_seq_one_letter_code
_entity_poly.pdbx_strand_id
1 'polypeptide(L)'
;MKFSNLLRQHAAALRALLVLTVILGIGYPVFIWLVAQLPGLRDKADGSLIEANGKPVGSSLLGQSFTDSDGNPLSRYFQSRPSMAGDGYDPMATSASNLGPESVVDTPDKPSLLTQVCSRSAAIGKLDGVDGARPFCTGGGVGAVLSVIGPRDARGNVVHPTKVVSVNEPCDTTTTPFLKTYEGVRVECAKAGEDYSLGLIVPIRGSAPAHPQVPADAVTGSGSGLDPNISPAYADLQVNRVAKARGLNPDLVRAMVGQHTDGRTLGFFGEPRVNVLELNIALDAL
;
A
#
# COMPACT_ATOMS: atom_id res chain seq x y z
N MET A 1 -11.51 -30.41 51.36
CA MET A 1 -10.16 -29.77 51.40
C MET A 1 -10.04 -28.97 52.69
N LYS A 2 -8.89 -29.00 53.37
CA LYS A 2 -8.66 -28.19 54.58
C LYS A 2 -8.41 -26.74 54.16
N PHE A 3 -9.16 -25.79 54.74
CA PHE A 3 -9.07 -24.35 54.46
C PHE A 3 -7.64 -23.79 54.57
N SER A 4 -6.84 -24.32 55.48
CA SER A 4 -5.41 -23.98 55.64
C SER A 4 -4.54 -24.31 54.41
N ASN A 5 -4.83 -25.41 53.71
CA ASN A 5 -4.07 -25.77 52.50
C ASN A 5 -4.40 -24.84 51.33
N LEU A 6 -5.68 -24.43 51.20
CA LEU A 6 -6.10 -23.43 50.22
C LEU A 6 -5.42 -22.07 50.48
N LEU A 7 -5.39 -21.63 51.75
CA LEU A 7 -4.75 -20.37 52.11
C LEU A 7 -3.25 -20.35 51.81
N ARG A 8 -2.52 -21.43 52.14
CA ARG A 8 -1.08 -21.56 51.83
C ARG A 8 -0.81 -21.58 50.33
N GLN A 9 -1.61 -22.30 49.56
CA GLN A 9 -1.45 -22.37 48.10
C GLN A 9 -1.71 -21.00 47.46
N HIS A 10 -2.77 -20.30 47.85
CA HIS A 10 -3.06 -18.97 47.31
C HIS A 10 -2.05 -17.91 47.77
N ALA A 11 -1.52 -17.98 48.98
CA ALA A 11 -0.45 -17.10 49.43
C ALA A 11 0.86 -17.34 48.64
N ALA A 12 1.23 -18.60 48.38
CA ALA A 12 2.39 -18.92 47.56
C ALA A 12 2.21 -18.45 46.10
N ALA A 13 1.01 -18.63 45.54
CA ALA A 13 0.67 -18.14 44.21
C ALA A 13 0.72 -16.61 44.12
N LEU A 14 0.15 -15.91 45.11
CA LEU A 14 0.20 -14.44 45.18
C LEU A 14 1.64 -13.93 45.30
N ARG A 15 2.47 -14.58 46.13
CA ARG A 15 3.89 -14.22 46.26
C ARG A 15 4.63 -14.41 44.94
N ALA A 16 4.42 -15.54 44.26
CA ALA A 16 5.03 -15.79 42.96
C ALA A 16 4.57 -14.75 41.92
N LEU A 17 3.28 -14.43 41.87
CA LEU A 17 2.73 -13.38 41.03
C LEU A 17 3.41 -12.03 41.30
N LEU A 18 3.48 -11.58 42.56
CA LEU A 18 4.09 -10.30 42.92
C LEU A 18 5.58 -10.25 42.56
N VAL A 19 6.33 -11.32 42.85
CA VAL A 19 7.75 -11.40 42.52
C VAL A 19 7.96 -11.34 41.00
N LEU A 20 7.19 -12.12 40.22
CA LEU A 20 7.31 -12.10 38.76
C LEU A 20 6.85 -10.78 38.16
N THR A 21 5.84 -10.11 38.72
CA THR A 21 5.43 -8.76 38.29
C THR A 21 6.54 -7.74 38.53
N VAL A 22 7.22 -7.78 39.68
CA VAL A 22 8.36 -6.88 39.95
C VAL A 22 9.51 -7.18 39.00
N ILE A 23 9.85 -8.46 38.80
CA ILE A 23 10.97 -8.85 37.94
C ILE A 23 10.68 -8.51 36.47
N LEU A 24 9.53 -8.92 35.94
CA LEU A 24 9.21 -8.80 34.51
C LEU A 24 8.59 -7.45 34.14
N GLY A 25 7.90 -6.78 35.07
CA GLY A 25 7.24 -5.50 34.85
C GLY A 25 8.09 -4.29 35.23
N ILE A 26 9.10 -4.44 36.08
CA ILE A 26 9.98 -3.34 36.51
C ILE A 26 11.44 -3.67 36.24
N GLY A 27 11.94 -4.78 36.79
CA GLY A 27 13.36 -5.14 36.68
C GLY A 27 13.83 -5.29 35.24
N TYR A 28 13.08 -6.03 34.43
CA TYR A 28 13.41 -6.27 33.02
C TYR A 28 13.29 -4.99 32.16
N PRO A 29 12.19 -4.20 32.17
CA PRO A 29 12.12 -2.97 31.39
C PRO A 29 13.20 -1.94 31.76
N VAL A 30 13.49 -1.75 33.06
CA VAL A 30 14.57 -0.84 33.49
C VAL A 30 15.92 -1.33 33.02
N PHE A 31 16.19 -2.64 33.10
CA PHE A 31 17.43 -3.21 32.59
C PHE A 31 17.59 -2.99 31.09
N ILE A 32 16.55 -3.28 30.29
CA ILE A 32 16.58 -3.06 28.83
C ILE A 32 16.75 -1.57 28.50
N TRP A 33 16.06 -0.68 29.21
CA TRP A 33 16.22 0.76 29.04
C TRP A 33 17.65 1.23 29.34
N LEU A 34 18.30 0.72 30.39
CA LEU A 34 19.70 1.04 30.68
C LEU A 34 20.64 0.56 29.57
N VAL A 35 20.43 -0.65 29.04
CA VAL A 35 21.21 -1.19 27.93
C VAL A 35 21.02 -0.34 26.66
N ALA A 36 19.81 0.16 26.42
CA ALA A 36 19.52 1.02 25.28
C ALA A 36 20.35 2.32 25.28
N GLN A 37 20.82 2.78 26.45
CA GLN A 37 21.56 4.05 26.55
C GLN A 37 23.04 3.90 26.23
N LEU A 38 23.51 2.69 25.95
CA LEU A 38 24.86 2.44 25.49
C LEU A 38 25.11 3.13 24.13
N PRO A 39 26.33 3.66 23.90
CA PRO A 39 26.70 4.26 22.62
C PRO A 39 26.43 3.31 21.45
N GLY A 40 25.79 3.83 20.38
CA GLY A 40 25.42 3.06 19.19
C GLY A 40 24.04 2.39 19.25
N LEU A 41 23.42 2.28 20.42
CA LEU A 41 22.04 1.78 20.56
C LEU A 41 21.01 2.90 20.79
N ARG A 42 21.46 3.99 21.40
CA ARG A 42 20.60 5.10 21.81
C ARG A 42 19.77 5.69 20.68
N ASP A 43 20.38 5.95 19.52
CA ASP A 43 19.67 6.53 18.38
C ASP A 43 18.54 5.63 17.88
N LYS A 44 18.72 4.30 17.96
CA LYS A 44 17.69 3.33 17.59
C LYS A 44 16.58 3.28 18.64
N ALA A 45 16.93 3.35 19.92
CA ALA A 45 15.98 3.35 21.03
C ALA A 45 15.12 4.62 21.09
N ASP A 46 15.70 5.77 20.75
CA ASP A 46 15.02 7.07 20.68
C ASP A 46 14.21 7.24 19.37
N GLY A 47 14.11 6.18 18.55
CA GLY A 47 13.20 6.13 17.40
C GLY A 47 13.84 6.41 16.04
N SER A 48 15.18 6.43 15.94
CA SER A 48 15.92 6.69 14.69
C SER A 48 15.49 7.98 13.99
N LEU A 49 15.44 9.07 14.75
CA LEU A 49 15.00 10.37 14.25
C LEU A 49 15.95 10.90 13.16
N ILE A 50 15.37 11.51 12.13
CA ILE A 50 16.10 12.21 11.08
C ILE A 50 15.84 13.70 11.22
N GLU A 51 16.90 14.48 11.19
CA GLU A 51 16.87 15.93 11.24
C GLU A 51 17.23 16.54 9.90
N ALA A 52 16.56 17.63 9.54
CA ALA A 52 16.97 18.50 8.44
C ALA A 52 17.05 19.94 8.97
N ASN A 53 18.18 20.61 8.75
CA ASN A 53 18.43 21.98 9.24
C ASN A 53 18.23 22.16 10.76
N GLY A 54 18.64 21.16 11.55
CA GLY A 54 18.53 21.17 13.02
C GLY A 54 17.10 21.05 13.55
N LYS A 55 16.15 20.61 12.70
CA LYS A 55 14.77 20.29 13.10
C LYS A 55 14.47 18.82 12.84
N PRO A 56 13.81 18.11 13.77
CA PRO A 56 13.36 16.74 13.51
C PRO A 56 12.27 16.76 12.44
N VAL A 57 12.51 16.07 11.34
CA VAL A 57 11.58 15.98 10.21
C VAL A 57 10.91 14.62 10.10
N GLY A 58 11.38 13.62 10.85
CA GLY A 58 10.78 12.29 10.87
C GLY A 58 11.66 11.24 11.50
N SER A 59 11.43 9.98 11.14
CA SER A 59 12.23 8.82 11.53
C SER A 59 12.60 8.03 10.28
N SER A 60 13.79 7.42 10.27
CA SER A 60 14.21 6.50 9.20
C SER A 60 13.30 5.27 9.09
N LEU A 61 12.47 5.01 10.11
CA LEU A 61 11.59 3.85 10.20
C LEU A 61 10.14 4.15 9.80
N LEU A 62 9.80 5.42 9.53
CA LEU A 62 8.43 5.84 9.25
C LEU A 62 8.33 6.48 7.87
N GLY A 63 7.43 5.96 7.05
CA GLY A 63 7.02 6.60 5.80
C GLY A 63 6.22 7.88 6.05
N GLN A 64 6.22 8.75 5.05
CA GLN A 64 5.49 10.01 5.06
C GLN A 64 4.76 10.20 3.74
N SER A 65 3.73 11.05 3.75
CA SER A 65 3.11 11.55 2.53
C SER A 65 3.95 12.69 1.94
N PHE A 66 4.19 12.64 0.63
CA PHE A 66 4.87 13.70 -0.12
C PHE A 66 3.88 14.40 -1.07
N THR A 67 2.71 14.74 -0.54
CA THR A 67 1.63 15.46 -1.22
C THR A 67 1.45 16.86 -0.65
N ASP A 68 0.80 17.74 -1.40
CA ASP A 68 0.30 19.01 -0.87
C ASP A 68 -0.98 18.83 -0.02
N SER A 69 -1.55 19.95 0.45
CA SER A 69 -2.78 19.96 1.26
C SER A 69 -4.02 19.44 0.54
N ASP A 70 -4.00 19.48 -0.80
CA ASP A 70 -5.09 19.02 -1.66
C ASP A 70 -4.90 17.55 -2.06
N GLY A 71 -3.82 16.91 -1.59
CA GLY A 71 -3.47 15.52 -1.88
C GLY A 71 -2.75 15.32 -3.22
N ASN A 72 -2.35 16.39 -3.90
CA ASN A 72 -1.59 16.27 -5.14
C ASN A 72 -0.12 15.93 -4.86
N PRO A 73 0.49 15.02 -5.62
CA PRO A 73 1.88 14.62 -5.41
C PRO A 73 2.85 15.76 -5.74
N LEU A 74 3.78 16.02 -4.81
CA LEU A 74 4.85 16.99 -5.02
C LEU A 74 5.88 16.45 -6.01
N SER A 75 5.94 17.03 -7.20
CA SER A 75 6.76 16.53 -8.32
C SER A 75 8.27 16.45 -8.03
N ARG A 76 8.78 17.34 -7.16
CA ARG A 76 10.18 17.38 -6.71
C ARG A 76 10.56 16.28 -5.71
N TYR A 77 9.61 15.57 -5.15
CA TYR A 77 9.87 14.52 -4.16
C TYR A 77 9.59 13.14 -4.74
N PHE A 78 10.34 12.15 -4.26
CA PHE A 78 10.00 10.74 -4.42
C PHE A 78 8.73 10.45 -3.62
N GLN A 79 7.82 9.73 -4.26
CA GLN A 79 6.55 9.30 -3.70
C GLN A 79 6.74 7.93 -3.05
N SER A 80 6.20 7.82 -1.85
CA SER A 80 6.15 6.59 -1.08
C SER A 80 5.03 5.68 -1.59
N ARG A 81 4.87 4.52 -0.95
CA ARG A 81 3.79 3.59 -1.28
C ARG A 81 2.42 4.18 -0.91
N PRO A 82 1.29 3.60 -1.34
CA PRO A 82 0.00 3.96 -0.77
C PRO A 82 -0.05 3.59 0.72
N SER A 83 -0.59 4.49 1.55
CA SER A 83 -0.88 4.23 2.95
C SER A 83 -2.39 4.12 3.18
N MET A 84 -2.78 3.25 4.12
CA MET A 84 -4.15 3.15 4.63
C MET A 84 -4.23 3.47 6.13
N ALA A 85 -3.13 3.98 6.72
CA ALA A 85 -3.11 4.36 8.13
C ALA A 85 -3.80 5.70 8.33
N GLY A 86 -4.97 5.71 8.98
CA GLY A 86 -5.77 6.90 9.22
C GLY A 86 -6.05 7.69 7.93
N ASP A 87 -5.75 8.99 7.97
CA ASP A 87 -5.89 9.90 6.82
C ASP A 87 -4.69 9.85 5.84
N GLY A 88 -3.85 8.82 5.94
CA GLY A 88 -2.65 8.64 5.14
C GLY A 88 -1.40 8.92 5.95
N TYR A 89 -0.64 7.86 6.24
CA TYR A 89 0.60 7.92 7.03
C TYR A 89 0.42 8.38 8.48
N ASP A 90 -0.75 8.15 9.08
CA ASP A 90 -0.98 8.48 10.50
C ASP A 90 -0.36 7.44 11.45
N PRO A 91 0.65 7.81 12.27
CA PRO A 91 1.28 6.90 13.21
C PRO A 91 0.36 6.43 14.34
N MET A 92 -0.73 7.15 14.62
CA MET A 92 -1.73 6.79 15.63
C MET A 92 -2.77 5.79 15.12
N ALA A 93 -2.85 5.58 13.80
CA ALA A 93 -3.87 4.76 13.14
C ALA A 93 -3.26 3.69 12.21
N THR A 94 -2.04 3.21 12.53
CA THR A 94 -1.32 2.18 11.77
C THR A 94 -2.24 1.03 11.36
N SER A 95 -2.37 0.80 10.06
CA SER A 95 -3.27 -0.22 9.52
C SER A 95 -2.97 -0.56 8.06
N ALA A 96 -3.56 -1.68 7.61
CA ALA A 96 -3.53 -2.17 6.23
C ALA A 96 -4.93 -2.08 5.59
N SER A 97 -5.00 -2.18 4.26
CA SER A 97 -6.28 -2.17 3.54
C SER A 97 -7.15 -3.40 3.84
N ASN A 98 -6.52 -4.54 4.15
CA ASN A 98 -7.19 -5.84 4.39
C ASN A 98 -8.15 -6.29 3.26
N LEU A 99 -7.97 -5.77 2.04
CA LEU A 99 -8.75 -6.19 0.87
C LEU A 99 -8.15 -7.46 0.28
N GLY A 100 -8.99 -8.47 0.06
CA GLY A 100 -8.60 -9.72 -0.59
C GLY A 100 -8.51 -9.60 -2.12
N PRO A 101 -7.89 -10.59 -2.79
CA PRO A 101 -7.75 -10.61 -4.24
C PRO A 101 -9.09 -10.65 -4.99
N GLU A 102 -10.15 -11.16 -4.37
CA GLU A 102 -11.51 -11.19 -4.92
C GLU A 102 -12.26 -9.84 -4.78
N SER A 103 -11.63 -8.82 -4.19
CA SER A 103 -12.16 -7.46 -4.18
C SER A 103 -11.98 -6.83 -5.56
N VAL A 104 -12.88 -7.17 -6.49
CA VAL A 104 -12.84 -6.72 -7.89
C VAL A 104 -14.03 -5.85 -8.30
N VAL A 105 -15.10 -5.81 -7.50
CA VAL A 105 -16.31 -5.02 -7.76
C VAL A 105 -16.40 -3.85 -6.79
N ASP A 106 -16.60 -2.66 -7.32
CA ASP A 106 -16.74 -1.43 -6.55
C ASP A 106 -18.09 -1.41 -5.81
N THR A 107 -18.08 -0.81 -4.61
CA THR A 107 -19.31 -0.51 -3.86
C THR A 107 -19.56 1.00 -3.88
N PRO A 108 -20.79 1.49 -3.67
CA PRO A 108 -21.10 2.92 -3.77
C PRO A 108 -20.18 3.84 -2.97
N ASP A 109 -19.73 3.38 -1.80
CA ASP A 109 -18.92 4.18 -0.88
C ASP A 109 -17.42 3.83 -0.92
N LYS A 110 -17.05 2.69 -1.52
CA LYS A 110 -15.68 2.16 -1.45
C LYS A 110 -15.25 1.47 -2.74
N PRO A 111 -14.16 1.93 -3.39
CA PRO A 111 -13.59 1.24 -4.53
C PRO A 111 -12.97 -0.09 -4.11
N SER A 112 -13.12 -1.08 -4.97
CA SER A 112 -12.48 -2.39 -4.88
C SER A 112 -10.95 -2.30 -4.91
N LEU A 113 -10.27 -3.36 -4.49
CA LEU A 113 -8.81 -3.45 -4.63
C LEU A 113 -8.39 -3.27 -6.08
N LEU A 114 -9.11 -3.90 -7.02
CA LEU A 114 -8.82 -3.80 -8.44
C LEU A 114 -8.90 -2.35 -8.93
N THR A 115 -9.99 -1.63 -8.64
CA THR A 115 -10.12 -0.22 -9.02
C THR A 115 -9.09 0.68 -8.34
N GLN A 116 -8.73 0.42 -7.08
CA GLN A 116 -7.64 1.15 -6.42
C GLN A 116 -6.30 0.95 -7.12
N VAL A 117 -5.98 -0.28 -7.53
CA VAL A 117 -4.74 -0.57 -8.27
C VAL A 117 -4.75 0.08 -9.65
N CYS A 118 -5.87 0.01 -10.37
CA CYS A 118 -6.02 0.59 -11.70
C CYS A 118 -5.89 2.13 -11.68
N SER A 119 -6.56 2.78 -10.74
CA SER A 119 -6.57 4.25 -10.64
C SER A 119 -5.19 4.79 -10.24
N ARG A 120 -4.53 4.15 -9.27
CA ARG A 120 -3.15 4.48 -8.89
C ARG A 120 -2.17 4.27 -10.04
N SER A 121 -2.27 3.14 -10.75
CA SER A 121 -1.39 2.84 -11.89
C SER A 121 -1.52 3.89 -12.99
N ALA A 122 -2.76 4.27 -13.33
CA ALA A 122 -3.02 5.32 -14.31
C ALA A 122 -2.51 6.69 -13.85
N ALA A 123 -2.70 7.05 -12.57
CA ALA A 123 -2.21 8.30 -12.00
C ALA A 123 -0.67 8.37 -11.99
N ILE A 124 0.01 7.30 -11.59
CA ILE A 124 1.47 7.20 -11.61
C ILE A 124 2.01 7.25 -13.04
N GLY A 125 1.39 6.52 -13.97
CA GLY A 125 1.76 6.58 -15.39
C GLY A 125 1.69 8.00 -15.95
N LYS A 126 0.63 8.74 -15.61
CA LYS A 126 0.48 10.15 -15.98
C LYS A 126 1.52 11.05 -15.30
N LEU A 127 1.81 10.83 -14.02
CA LEU A 127 2.72 11.64 -13.22
C LEU A 127 4.18 11.49 -13.68
N ASP A 128 4.61 10.27 -13.97
CA ASP A 128 5.99 9.94 -14.33
C ASP A 128 6.22 9.81 -15.84
N GLY A 129 5.17 9.92 -16.64
CA GLY A 129 5.24 9.88 -18.11
C GLY A 129 5.53 8.50 -18.67
N VAL A 130 5.02 7.45 -18.00
CA VAL A 130 5.19 6.03 -18.38
C VAL A 130 3.83 5.38 -18.65
N ASP A 131 3.83 4.18 -19.23
CA ASP A 131 2.59 3.44 -19.46
C ASP A 131 2.00 2.91 -18.14
N GLY A 132 0.87 3.49 -17.74
CA GLY A 132 0.12 3.09 -16.56
C GLY A 132 -0.83 1.91 -16.78
N ALA A 133 -0.91 1.36 -18.00
CA ALA A 133 -1.84 0.29 -18.34
C ALA A 133 -1.55 -1.01 -17.60
N ARG A 134 -2.62 -1.72 -17.24
CA ARG A 134 -2.56 -3.00 -16.51
C ARG A 134 -3.57 -4.01 -17.07
N PRO A 135 -3.29 -5.32 -17.01
CA PRO A 135 -4.10 -6.34 -17.70
C PRO A 135 -5.57 -6.37 -17.33
N PHE A 136 -5.97 -5.96 -16.12
CA PHE A 136 -7.37 -6.02 -15.67
C PHE A 136 -7.97 -4.63 -15.43
N CYS A 137 -7.42 -3.61 -16.10
CA CYS A 137 -7.84 -2.22 -15.94
C CYS A 137 -8.43 -1.69 -17.24
N THR A 138 -9.47 -0.88 -17.13
CA THR A 138 -10.03 -0.13 -18.26
C THR A 138 -9.16 1.09 -18.58
N GLY A 139 -9.36 1.69 -19.76
CA GLY A 139 -8.71 2.96 -20.10
C GLY A 139 -9.10 4.12 -19.18
N GLY A 140 -10.24 4.01 -18.46
CA GLY A 140 -10.69 4.97 -17.47
C GLY A 140 -10.02 4.84 -16.10
N GLY A 141 -9.15 3.83 -15.90
CA GLY A 141 -8.46 3.61 -14.64
C GLY A 141 -9.28 2.90 -13.57
N VAL A 142 -10.36 2.21 -13.95
CA VAL A 142 -11.15 1.34 -13.06
C VAL A 142 -10.92 -0.14 -13.40
N GLY A 143 -11.35 -1.06 -12.54
CA GLY A 143 -11.26 -2.49 -12.81
C GLY A 143 -12.15 -2.91 -13.99
N ALA A 144 -11.59 -3.63 -14.96
CA ALA A 144 -12.32 -4.18 -16.10
C ALA A 144 -13.10 -5.43 -15.68
N VAL A 145 -14.33 -5.25 -15.17
CA VAL A 145 -15.14 -6.34 -14.61
C VAL A 145 -16.55 -6.32 -15.16
N LEU A 146 -17.02 -7.49 -15.57
CA LEU A 146 -18.39 -7.69 -16.03
C LEU A 146 -19.20 -8.48 -15.00
N SER A 147 -20.48 -8.15 -14.88
CA SER A 147 -21.51 -9.05 -14.35
C SER A 147 -22.27 -9.64 -15.52
N VAL A 148 -22.09 -10.93 -15.75
CA VAL A 148 -22.69 -11.70 -16.84
C VAL A 148 -23.91 -12.44 -16.30
N ILE A 149 -25.10 -12.12 -16.78
CA ILE A 149 -26.37 -12.68 -16.32
C ILE A 149 -26.94 -13.57 -17.41
N GLY A 150 -27.38 -14.78 -17.05
CA GLY A 150 -27.99 -15.75 -17.95
C GLY A 150 -28.16 -17.13 -17.29
N PRO A 151 -28.75 -18.12 -17.99
CA PRO A 151 -28.80 -19.50 -17.54
C PRO A 151 -27.41 -20.05 -17.25
N ARG A 152 -27.29 -20.82 -16.16
CA ARG A 152 -26.03 -21.41 -15.70
C ARG A 152 -25.98 -22.91 -15.96
N ASP A 153 -24.80 -23.40 -16.28
CA ASP A 153 -24.53 -24.84 -16.33
C ASP A 153 -24.32 -25.44 -14.93
N ALA A 154 -24.08 -26.76 -14.86
CA ALA A 154 -23.81 -27.47 -13.61
C ALA A 154 -22.52 -27.03 -12.90
N ARG A 155 -21.64 -26.26 -13.57
CA ARG A 155 -20.39 -25.71 -13.02
C ARG A 155 -20.56 -24.25 -12.59
N GLY A 156 -21.74 -23.65 -12.79
CA GLY A 156 -22.03 -22.26 -12.46
C GLY A 156 -21.66 -21.25 -13.56
N ASN A 157 -21.16 -21.70 -14.71
CA ASN A 157 -20.82 -20.82 -15.84
C ASN A 157 -22.09 -20.37 -16.56
N VAL A 158 -22.10 -19.13 -17.06
CA VAL A 158 -23.21 -18.64 -17.88
C VAL A 158 -23.01 -19.12 -19.31
N VAL A 159 -23.97 -19.90 -19.83
CA VAL A 159 -23.87 -20.53 -21.17
C VAL A 159 -24.51 -19.69 -22.28
N HIS A 160 -25.51 -18.88 -21.93
CA HIS A 160 -26.19 -17.98 -22.87
C HIS A 160 -26.41 -16.65 -22.17
N PRO A 161 -25.45 -15.71 -22.21
CA PRO A 161 -25.63 -14.40 -21.62
C PRO A 161 -26.89 -13.72 -22.16
N THR A 162 -27.69 -13.13 -21.26
CA THR A 162 -28.89 -12.36 -21.60
C THR A 162 -28.73 -10.90 -21.24
N LYS A 163 -27.93 -10.57 -20.23
CA LYS A 163 -27.55 -9.21 -19.85
C LYS A 163 -26.08 -9.21 -19.41
N VAL A 164 -25.32 -8.21 -19.86
CA VAL A 164 -23.92 -8.03 -19.48
C VAL A 164 -23.71 -6.59 -19.05
N VAL A 165 -23.19 -6.40 -17.84
CA VAL A 165 -23.00 -5.07 -17.24
C VAL A 165 -21.54 -4.88 -16.86
N SER A 166 -20.94 -3.75 -17.24
CA SER A 166 -19.65 -3.29 -16.73
C SER A 166 -19.86 -2.71 -15.33
N VAL A 167 -19.50 -3.46 -14.29
CA VAL A 167 -19.93 -3.17 -12.90
C VAL A 167 -19.16 -2.05 -12.21
N ASN A 168 -17.95 -1.73 -12.69
CA ASN A 168 -17.11 -0.66 -12.14
C ASN A 168 -17.18 0.63 -12.98
N GLU A 169 -18.00 0.65 -14.03
CA GLU A 169 -18.19 1.80 -14.91
C GLU A 169 -19.63 2.32 -14.80
N PRO A 170 -19.91 3.29 -13.92
CA PRO A 170 -21.25 3.82 -13.75
C PRO A 170 -21.67 4.65 -14.97
N CYS A 171 -22.94 4.56 -15.34
CA CYS A 171 -23.49 5.25 -16.51
C CYS A 171 -23.40 6.78 -16.43
N ASP A 172 -23.34 7.34 -15.22
CA ASP A 172 -23.27 8.78 -15.00
C ASP A 172 -21.93 9.37 -15.48
N THR A 173 -20.86 8.59 -15.43
CA THR A 173 -19.50 9.02 -15.82
C THR A 173 -18.99 8.27 -17.06
N THR A 174 -19.69 7.23 -17.51
CA THR A 174 -19.26 6.36 -18.61
C THR A 174 -20.16 6.51 -19.82
N THR A 175 -19.65 7.13 -20.89
CA THR A 175 -20.38 7.25 -22.16
C THR A 175 -20.37 5.95 -22.97
N THR A 176 -19.27 5.19 -22.90
CA THR A 176 -19.14 3.90 -23.59
C THR A 176 -18.31 2.96 -22.72
N PRO A 177 -18.84 1.77 -22.36
CA PRO A 177 -18.09 0.81 -21.57
C PRO A 177 -16.81 0.34 -22.28
N PHE A 178 -15.86 -0.19 -21.52
CA PHE A 178 -14.57 -0.66 -22.05
C PHE A 178 -14.71 -1.77 -23.11
N LEU A 179 -15.81 -2.53 -23.08
CA LEU A 179 -16.20 -3.47 -24.12
C LEU A 179 -17.55 -3.07 -24.72
N LYS A 180 -17.69 -3.20 -26.05
CA LYS A 180 -18.99 -2.98 -26.72
C LYS A 180 -19.92 -4.17 -26.59
N THR A 181 -19.36 -5.38 -26.71
CA THR A 181 -20.10 -6.64 -26.70
C THR A 181 -19.29 -7.73 -26.00
N TYR A 182 -19.97 -8.65 -25.34
CA TYR A 182 -19.41 -9.85 -24.73
C TYR A 182 -20.28 -11.04 -25.14
N GLU A 183 -19.68 -12.05 -25.79
CA GLU A 183 -20.39 -13.25 -26.28
C GLU A 183 -21.67 -12.94 -27.09
N GLY A 184 -21.63 -11.87 -27.89
CA GLY A 184 -22.76 -11.44 -28.74
C GLY A 184 -23.80 -10.55 -28.04
N VAL A 185 -23.70 -10.33 -26.72
CA VAL A 185 -24.56 -9.43 -25.95
C VAL A 185 -23.90 -8.07 -25.79
N ARG A 186 -24.68 -6.99 -25.93
CA ARG A 186 -24.20 -5.63 -25.69
C ARG A 186 -23.85 -5.44 -24.22
N VAL A 187 -22.69 -4.85 -23.95
CA VAL A 187 -22.31 -4.47 -22.58
C VAL A 187 -22.94 -3.13 -22.24
N GLU A 188 -23.60 -3.07 -21.10
CA GLU A 188 -24.20 -1.86 -20.52
C GLU A 188 -23.33 -1.35 -19.37
N CYS A 189 -23.38 -0.05 -19.08
CA CYS A 189 -22.79 0.53 -17.87
C CYS A 189 -23.64 0.20 -16.63
N ALA A 190 -23.04 0.28 -15.44
CA ALA A 190 -23.74 0.08 -14.18
C ALA A 190 -24.65 1.27 -13.85
N LYS A 191 -25.90 1.00 -13.47
CA LYS A 191 -26.84 2.01 -12.97
C LYS A 191 -26.77 2.07 -11.45
N ALA A 192 -26.83 3.29 -10.90
CA ALA A 192 -26.81 3.48 -9.45
C ALA A 192 -27.99 2.78 -8.77
N GLY A 193 -27.71 2.03 -7.70
CA GLY A 193 -28.72 1.33 -6.89
C GLY A 193 -29.22 -0.01 -7.45
N GLU A 194 -28.78 -0.45 -8.65
CA GLU A 194 -29.04 -1.81 -9.12
C GLU A 194 -28.05 -2.81 -8.50
N ASP A 195 -28.55 -3.99 -8.12
CA ASP A 195 -27.71 -5.09 -7.63
C ASP A 195 -27.32 -6.02 -8.79
N TYR A 196 -26.02 -6.11 -9.04
CA TYR A 196 -25.43 -6.95 -10.09
C TYR A 196 -24.79 -8.24 -9.55
N SER A 197 -24.96 -8.56 -8.26
CA SER A 197 -24.38 -9.74 -7.61
C SER A 197 -24.96 -11.08 -8.11
N LEU A 198 -26.14 -11.05 -8.75
CA LEU A 198 -26.77 -12.24 -9.34
C LEU A 198 -26.02 -12.77 -10.57
N GLY A 199 -25.23 -11.92 -11.24
CA GLY A 199 -24.44 -12.32 -12.40
C GLY A 199 -23.15 -13.04 -12.02
N LEU A 200 -22.55 -13.73 -12.99
CA LEU A 200 -21.19 -14.24 -12.87
C LEU A 200 -20.24 -13.05 -13.00
N ILE A 201 -19.44 -12.81 -11.96
CA ILE A 201 -18.43 -11.76 -11.97
C ILE A 201 -17.23 -12.25 -12.77
N VAL A 202 -16.90 -11.57 -13.85
CA VAL A 202 -15.84 -11.93 -14.79
C VAL A 202 -14.88 -10.75 -14.95
N PRO A 203 -13.69 -10.80 -14.31
CA PRO A 203 -12.60 -9.88 -14.61
C PRO A 203 -12.09 -10.13 -16.04
N ILE A 204 -12.03 -9.07 -16.84
CA ILE A 204 -11.61 -9.14 -18.24
C ILE A 204 -10.15 -8.75 -18.36
N ARG A 205 -9.36 -9.66 -18.94
CA ARG A 205 -7.98 -9.40 -19.28
C ARG A 205 -7.87 -8.65 -20.61
N GLY A 206 -7.40 -7.41 -20.57
CA GLY A 206 -7.06 -6.59 -21.72
C GLY A 206 -5.68 -6.89 -22.31
N SER A 207 -5.24 -6.05 -23.25
CA SER A 207 -4.00 -6.21 -24.03
C SER A 207 -2.73 -5.67 -23.35
N ALA A 208 -2.84 -5.12 -22.14
CA ALA A 208 -1.70 -4.58 -21.42
C ALA A 208 -0.65 -5.68 -21.12
N PRO A 209 0.65 -5.34 -21.03
CA PRO A 209 1.70 -6.30 -20.76
C PRO A 209 1.48 -7.08 -19.45
N ALA A 210 1.91 -8.35 -19.44
CA ALA A 210 1.87 -9.17 -18.22
C ALA A 210 2.75 -8.61 -17.09
N HIS A 211 3.78 -7.83 -17.46
CA HIS A 211 4.63 -7.08 -16.54
C HIS A 211 4.45 -5.58 -16.82
N PRO A 212 3.56 -4.90 -16.08
CA PRO A 212 3.32 -3.46 -16.23
C PRO A 212 4.59 -2.64 -15.94
N GLN A 213 4.73 -1.48 -16.57
CA GLN A 213 5.86 -0.57 -16.29
C GLN A 213 5.78 0.00 -14.87
N VAL A 214 4.58 0.30 -14.37
CA VAL A 214 4.36 0.73 -12.99
C VAL A 214 4.49 -0.47 -12.03
N PRO A 215 5.50 -0.49 -11.13
CA PRO A 215 5.76 -1.58 -10.20
C PRO A 215 4.60 -1.86 -9.23
N ALA A 216 4.60 -3.07 -8.66
CA ALA A 216 3.51 -3.50 -7.79
C ALA A 216 3.45 -2.74 -6.45
N ASP A 217 4.60 -2.41 -5.87
CA ASP A 217 4.72 -1.66 -4.61
C ASP A 217 4.21 -0.21 -4.74
N ALA A 218 4.23 0.34 -5.95
CA ALA A 218 3.71 1.67 -6.25
C ALA A 218 2.18 1.77 -6.14
N VAL A 219 1.47 0.66 -6.39
CA VAL A 219 -0.01 0.62 -6.43
C VAL A 219 -0.63 -0.15 -5.26
N THR A 220 0.16 -1.00 -4.60
CA THR A 220 -0.27 -1.80 -3.45
C THR A 220 0.20 -1.16 -2.16
N GLY A 221 -0.73 -0.98 -1.22
CA GLY A 221 -0.41 -0.42 0.07
C GLY A 221 0.41 -1.38 0.94
N SER A 222 1.03 -0.82 1.97
CA SER A 222 1.87 -1.58 2.91
C SER A 222 1.05 -2.22 4.05
N GLY A 223 1.64 -3.22 4.71
CA GLY A 223 1.00 -3.90 5.84
C GLY A 223 0.93 -3.06 7.13
N SER A 224 1.83 -2.10 7.31
CA SER A 224 1.83 -1.18 8.45
C SER A 224 1.12 0.14 8.16
N GLY A 225 0.98 0.49 6.88
CA GLY A 225 0.56 1.82 6.44
C GLY A 225 1.63 2.90 6.67
N LEU A 226 2.82 2.55 7.17
CA LEU A 226 3.89 3.50 7.50
C LEU A 226 5.23 3.06 6.91
N ASP A 227 5.21 2.32 5.80
CA ASP A 227 6.41 1.81 5.16
C ASP A 227 7.31 2.95 4.65
N PRO A 228 8.54 3.11 5.16
CA PRO A 228 9.47 4.13 4.69
C PRO A 228 10.10 3.77 3.34
N ASN A 229 9.89 2.54 2.87
CA ASN A 229 10.65 1.99 1.75
C ASN A 229 9.82 1.81 0.49
N ILE A 230 10.49 1.97 -0.65
CA ILE A 230 10.03 1.55 -1.97
C ILE A 230 11.04 0.62 -2.64
N SER A 231 10.61 -0.12 -3.65
CA SER A 231 11.51 -0.92 -4.48
C SER A 231 12.42 -0.01 -5.31
N PRO A 232 13.64 -0.47 -5.67
CA PRO A 232 14.51 0.27 -6.59
C PRO A 232 13.87 0.52 -7.95
N ALA A 233 13.00 -0.39 -8.42
CA ALA A 233 12.26 -0.22 -9.66
C ALA A 233 11.27 0.95 -9.58
N TYR A 234 10.58 1.11 -8.45
CA TYR A 234 9.68 2.25 -8.26
C TYR A 234 10.43 3.56 -8.04
N ALA A 235 11.61 3.51 -7.40
CA ALA A 235 12.48 4.68 -7.32
C ALA A 235 12.97 5.10 -8.72
N ASP A 236 13.51 4.17 -9.52
CA ASP A 236 14.03 4.48 -10.86
C ASP A 236 12.96 5.07 -11.80
N LEU A 237 11.72 4.58 -11.71
CA LEU A 237 10.58 5.11 -12.46
C LEU A 237 10.37 6.61 -12.24
N GLN A 238 10.61 7.11 -11.02
CA GLN A 238 10.38 8.50 -10.63
C GLN A 238 11.57 9.44 -10.90
N VAL A 239 12.76 8.89 -11.23
CA VAL A 239 14.02 9.65 -11.39
C VAL A 239 13.86 10.80 -12.37
N ASN A 240 13.28 10.55 -13.54
CA ASN A 240 13.17 11.57 -14.59
C ASN A 240 12.26 12.74 -14.17
N ARG A 241 11.15 12.43 -13.48
CA ARG A 241 10.23 13.45 -12.95
C ARG A 241 10.93 14.32 -11.91
N VAL A 242 11.57 13.69 -10.93
CA VAL A 242 12.23 14.39 -9.83
C VAL A 242 13.41 15.22 -10.33
N ALA A 243 14.23 14.66 -11.23
CA ALA A 243 15.34 15.37 -11.85
C ALA A 243 14.87 16.62 -12.60
N LYS A 244 13.83 16.49 -13.43
CA LYS A 244 13.23 17.62 -14.15
C LYS A 244 12.68 18.69 -13.20
N ALA A 245 11.98 18.30 -12.14
CA ALA A 245 11.39 19.23 -11.17
C ALA A 245 12.44 19.97 -10.34
N ARG A 246 13.62 19.37 -10.12
CA ARG A 246 14.74 19.96 -9.38
C ARG A 246 15.80 20.63 -10.28
N GLY A 247 15.69 20.52 -11.60
CA GLY A 247 16.73 21.01 -12.52
C GLY A 247 18.06 20.24 -12.41
N LEU A 248 18.01 18.98 -11.97
CA LEU A 248 19.19 18.12 -11.78
C LEU A 248 19.39 17.19 -12.99
N ASN A 249 20.62 16.67 -13.15
CA ASN A 249 20.89 15.61 -14.12
C ASN A 249 20.23 14.29 -13.65
N PRO A 250 19.43 13.60 -14.50
CA PRO A 250 18.84 12.30 -14.16
C PRO A 250 19.85 11.25 -13.67
N ASP A 251 21.07 11.25 -14.21
CA ASP A 251 22.11 10.28 -13.80
C ASP A 251 22.61 10.55 -12.38
N LEU A 252 22.67 11.82 -11.96
CA LEU A 252 22.99 12.18 -10.58
C LEU A 252 21.88 11.69 -9.64
N VAL A 253 20.61 11.90 -10.00
CA VAL A 253 19.48 11.43 -9.19
C VAL A 253 19.47 9.90 -9.09
N ARG A 254 19.76 9.20 -10.19
CA ARG A 254 19.89 7.73 -10.18
C ARG A 254 21.04 7.25 -9.30
N ALA A 255 22.17 7.97 -9.31
CA ALA A 255 23.29 7.67 -8.41
C ALA A 255 22.89 7.86 -6.94
N MET A 256 22.11 8.90 -6.61
CA MET A 256 21.57 9.11 -5.27
C MET A 256 20.61 7.98 -4.86
N VAL A 257 19.72 7.54 -5.75
CA VAL A 257 18.87 6.36 -5.51
C VAL A 257 19.73 5.15 -5.16
N GLY A 258 20.81 4.90 -5.91
CA GLY A 258 21.75 3.80 -5.64
C GLY A 258 22.45 3.92 -4.28
N GLN A 259 22.88 5.11 -3.88
CA GLN A 259 23.53 5.36 -2.58
C GLN A 259 22.58 5.15 -1.40
N HIS A 260 21.28 5.39 -1.60
CA HIS A 260 20.22 5.18 -0.61
C HIS A 260 19.46 3.85 -0.80
N THR A 261 20.02 2.92 -1.58
CA THR A 261 19.47 1.57 -1.73
C THR A 261 20.15 0.62 -0.76
N ASP A 262 19.39 0.12 0.20
CA ASP A 262 19.80 -1.00 1.05
C ASP A 262 19.70 -2.32 0.27
N GLY A 263 20.74 -3.13 0.36
CA GLY A 263 20.72 -4.51 -0.13
C GLY A 263 19.90 -5.45 0.75
N ARG A 264 19.87 -6.73 0.37
CA ARG A 264 19.25 -7.78 1.20
C ARG A 264 20.02 -7.92 2.52
N THR A 265 19.29 -8.09 3.62
CA THR A 265 19.89 -8.37 4.92
C THR A 265 20.67 -9.68 4.85
N LEU A 266 21.95 -9.65 5.24
CA LEU A 266 22.89 -10.77 5.11
C LEU A 266 23.04 -11.32 3.67
N GLY A 267 22.60 -10.57 2.65
CA GLY A 267 22.67 -10.97 1.23
C GLY A 267 21.51 -11.83 0.73
N PHE A 268 20.60 -12.31 1.58
CA PHE A 268 19.51 -13.20 1.17
C PHE A 268 18.15 -12.96 1.83
N PHE A 269 18.10 -12.29 2.99
CA PHE A 269 16.83 -11.97 3.65
C PHE A 269 16.22 -10.67 3.12
N GLY A 270 14.93 -10.72 2.79
CA GLY A 270 14.17 -9.58 2.29
C GLY A 270 14.53 -9.21 0.86
N GLU A 271 14.18 -7.98 0.49
CA GLU A 271 14.34 -7.41 -0.84
C GLU A 271 15.16 -6.11 -0.78
N PRO A 272 15.88 -5.75 -1.86
CA PRO A 272 16.49 -4.43 -1.96
C PRO A 272 15.44 -3.32 -1.85
N ARG A 273 15.79 -2.23 -1.16
CA ARG A 273 14.82 -1.20 -0.80
C ARG A 273 15.45 0.18 -0.71
N VAL A 274 14.67 1.21 -0.99
CA VAL A 274 15.10 2.61 -0.98
C VAL A 274 14.31 3.36 0.08
N ASN A 275 15.00 3.99 1.03
CA ASN A 275 14.36 4.83 2.04
C ASN A 275 13.96 6.18 1.42
N VAL A 276 12.66 6.44 1.35
CA VAL A 276 12.13 7.62 0.63
C VAL A 276 12.44 8.92 1.36
N LEU A 277 12.34 8.94 2.70
CA LEU A 277 12.58 10.14 3.49
C LEU A 277 14.06 10.54 3.44
N GLU A 278 14.96 9.59 3.66
CA GLU A 278 16.41 9.84 3.60
C GLU A 278 16.84 10.30 2.21
N LEU A 279 16.34 9.67 1.15
CA LEU A 279 16.62 10.08 -0.23
C LEU A 279 16.13 11.50 -0.52
N ASN A 280 14.89 11.83 -0.11
CA ASN A 280 14.33 13.16 -0.33
C ASN A 280 15.11 14.26 0.41
N ILE A 281 15.57 13.99 1.63
CA ILE A 281 16.41 14.92 2.41
C ILE A 281 17.78 15.08 1.76
N ALA A 282 18.40 13.98 1.33
CA ALA A 282 19.70 14.03 0.66
C ALA A 282 19.65 14.84 -0.64
N LEU A 283 18.54 14.76 -1.39
CA LEU A 283 18.32 15.58 -2.58
C LEU A 283 18.02 17.05 -2.27
N ASP A 284 17.45 17.36 -1.10
CA ASP A 284 17.20 18.75 -0.66
C ASP A 284 18.49 19.46 -0.23
N ALA A 285 19.59 18.73 0.01
CA ALA A 285 20.90 19.27 0.32
C ALA A 285 21.76 19.61 -0.92
N LEU A 286 21.26 19.34 -2.14
CA LEU A 286 21.94 19.60 -3.42
C LEU A 286 21.62 20.98 -4.01
#